data_AF-A0A7S0XLL1-F1
#
_entry.id   AF-A0A7S0XLL1-F1
#
_cell.length_a   1.000
_cell.length_b   1.000
_cell.length_c   1.000
_cell.angle_alpha   90.00
_cell.angle_beta   90.00
_cell.angle_gamma   90.00
#
_symmetry.space_group_name_H-M   'P 1'
#
loop_
_entity.id
_entity.type
_entity.pdbx_description
1 polymer ?
#
loop_
_entity_poly.entity_id
_entity_poly.type
_entity_poly.pdbx_seq_one_letter_code
_entity_poly.pdbx_strand_id
1 'polypeptide(L)'
;FSEFNEANTNSCVEIIFQMGALDLEANSTLALFGHLIREPAFNQLRTEEQLGYIVHSSIKTSGDHIKGILILIQSDSFNPYHVEERIELFLANFRQRLVEMSEADFQTFVDTVVASFLEKNKNLGEESSRYWHVIGNHTFDFSRYQKIADHVKKHTKLQVLRFYDTYIGQKAPCRNKLCVHVVAKQHEEATPTEETETKAIRIDDPVEFRRSMPLFSMPAKTVVDVVDLGIDTKIAKS
;
A
#
# COMPACT_ATOMS: atom_id res chain seq x y z
N PHE A 1 -18.69 -16.96 1.27
CA PHE A 1 -17.44 -17.53 0.73
C PHE A 1 -16.88 -18.48 1.77
N SER A 2 -17.26 -19.76 1.75
CA SER A 2 -16.96 -20.70 2.85
C SER A 2 -16.39 -22.03 2.36
N GLU A 3 -15.75 -22.05 1.20
CA GLU A 3 -15.05 -23.23 0.72
C GLU A 3 -13.55 -23.01 0.85
N PHE A 4 -12.96 -23.72 1.80
CA PHE A 4 -11.51 -23.84 1.92
C PHE A 4 -10.98 -24.47 0.63
N ASN A 5 -9.87 -23.94 0.11
CA ASN A 5 -9.11 -24.67 -0.89
C ASN A 5 -8.43 -25.85 -0.18
N GLU A 6 -9.10 -27.01 -0.12
CA GLU A 6 -8.58 -28.20 0.57
C GLU A 6 -7.21 -28.64 0.08
N ALA A 7 -6.82 -28.27 -1.15
CA ALA A 7 -5.50 -28.57 -1.71
C ALA A 7 -4.40 -27.60 -1.22
N ASN A 8 -4.74 -26.43 -0.68
CA ASN A 8 -3.76 -25.47 -0.20
C ASN A 8 -3.64 -25.54 1.33
N THR A 9 -2.53 -26.10 1.78
CA THR A 9 -2.16 -26.20 3.19
C THR A 9 -1.71 -24.87 3.78
N ASN A 10 -1.52 -23.84 2.95
CA ASN A 10 -1.01 -22.55 3.39
C ASN A 10 -2.13 -21.62 3.83
N SER A 11 -1.91 -20.99 4.98
CA SER A 11 -2.71 -19.85 5.41
C SER A 11 -2.15 -18.55 4.87
N CYS A 12 -2.99 -17.53 4.78
CA CYS A 12 -2.61 -16.22 4.29
C CYS A 12 -3.18 -15.11 5.17
N VAL A 13 -2.36 -14.08 5.38
CA VAL A 13 -2.73 -12.85 6.06
C VAL A 13 -2.49 -11.69 5.11
N GLU A 14 -3.54 -10.91 4.87
CA GLU A 14 -3.46 -9.64 4.15
C GLU A 14 -3.87 -8.51 5.09
N ILE A 15 -2.96 -7.58 5.37
CA ILE A 15 -3.23 -6.38 6.17
C ILE A 15 -3.14 -5.14 5.26
N ILE A 16 -4.19 -4.34 5.27
CA ILE A 16 -4.25 -3.06 4.57
C ILE A 16 -4.44 -1.93 5.57
N PHE A 17 -3.51 -0.97 5.56
CA PHE A 17 -3.65 0.31 6.26
C PHE A 17 -4.12 1.37 5.25
N GLN A 18 -5.43 1.64 5.24
CA GLN A 18 -6.04 2.59 4.31
C GLN A 18 -5.90 4.03 4.81
N MET A 19 -5.41 4.92 3.95
CA MET A 19 -5.17 6.33 4.27
C MET A 19 -6.15 7.27 3.57
N GLY A 20 -6.87 6.76 2.56
CA GLY A 20 -7.82 7.55 1.78
C GLY A 20 -7.15 8.35 0.67
N ALA A 21 -7.77 9.46 0.29
CA ALA A 21 -7.20 10.40 -0.67
C ALA A 21 -6.11 11.25 0.01
N LEU A 22 -4.89 11.16 -0.50
CA LEU A 22 -3.75 11.91 -0.01
C LEU A 22 -3.45 13.11 -0.91
N ASP A 23 -3.03 14.21 -0.30
CA ASP A 23 -2.42 15.31 -1.04
C ASP A 23 -1.02 14.91 -1.55
N LEU A 24 -0.41 15.80 -2.34
CA LEU A 24 0.90 15.53 -2.94
C LEU A 24 2.00 15.29 -1.88
N GLU A 25 1.97 16.02 -0.77
CA GLU A 25 2.96 15.88 0.30
C GLU A 25 2.84 14.50 0.97
N ALA A 26 1.65 14.14 1.45
CA ALA A 26 1.41 12.86 2.09
C ALA A 26 1.60 11.67 1.12
N ASN A 27 1.23 11.83 -0.15
CA ASN A 27 1.47 10.80 -1.17
C ASN A 27 2.97 10.63 -1.47
N SER A 28 3.75 11.71 -1.48
CA SER A 28 5.22 11.62 -1.54
C SER A 28 5.82 10.98 -0.30
N THR A 29 5.30 11.28 0.91
CA THR A 29 5.73 10.62 2.14
C THR A 29 5.41 9.12 2.11
N LEU A 30 4.23 8.74 1.61
CA LEU A 30 3.83 7.35 1.41
C LEU A 30 4.78 6.62 0.45
N ALA A 31 5.17 7.25 -0.65
CA ALA A 31 6.13 6.66 -1.60
C ALA A 31 7.47 6.34 -0.92
N LEU A 32 7.98 7.28 -0.11
CA LEU A 32 9.21 7.08 0.65
C LEU A 32 9.05 6.01 1.74
N PHE A 33 7.97 6.09 2.53
CA PHE A 33 7.68 5.12 3.59
C PHE A 33 7.54 3.69 3.04
N GLY A 34 6.83 3.53 1.92
CA GLY A 34 6.64 2.24 1.26
C GLY A 34 7.95 1.64 0.72
N HIS A 35 8.96 2.47 0.44
CA HIS A 35 10.31 2.00 0.12
C HIS A 35 11.09 1.62 1.38
N LEU A 36 11.05 2.47 2.42
CA LEU A 36 11.73 2.26 3.70
C LEU A 36 11.31 0.98 4.42
N ILE A 37 10.03 0.64 4.38
CA ILE A 37 9.49 -0.53 5.08
C ILE A 37 9.79 -1.86 4.37
N ARG A 38 10.10 -1.83 3.06
CA ARG A 38 10.12 -3.02 2.22
C ARG A 38 11.18 -4.02 2.63
N GLU A 39 12.43 -3.58 2.69
CA GLU A 39 13.55 -4.46 3.04
C GLU A 39 13.44 -4.92 4.51
N PRO A 40 13.17 -4.05 5.51
CA PRO A 40 13.04 -4.48 6.89
C PRO A 40 11.89 -5.46 7.12
N ALA A 41 10.75 -5.27 6.45
CA ALA A 41 9.63 -6.21 6.51
C ALA A 41 10.01 -7.57 5.95
N PHE A 42 10.69 -7.59 4.79
CA PHE A 42 11.18 -8.83 4.21
C PHE A 42 12.21 -9.49 5.14
N ASN A 43 13.27 -8.79 5.53
CA ASN A 43 14.32 -9.38 6.35
C ASN A 43 13.78 -9.92 7.68
N GLN A 44 13.01 -9.13 8.44
CA GLN A 44 12.51 -9.60 9.74
C GLN A 44 11.48 -10.72 9.60
N LEU A 45 10.44 -10.54 8.77
CA LEU A 45 9.31 -11.48 8.73
C LEU A 45 9.61 -12.73 7.88
N ARG A 46 10.46 -12.60 6.85
CA ARG A 46 10.85 -13.72 5.96
C ARG A 46 12.15 -14.40 6.40
N THR A 47 13.21 -13.64 6.62
CA THR A 47 14.56 -14.19 6.80
C THR A 47 14.80 -14.60 8.25
N GLU A 48 14.49 -13.71 9.20
CA GLU A 48 14.77 -13.93 10.63
C GLU A 48 13.69 -14.78 11.30
N GLU A 49 12.42 -14.40 11.15
CA GLU A 49 11.29 -15.07 11.80
C GLU A 49 10.71 -16.22 10.99
N GLN A 50 11.08 -16.34 9.71
CA GLN A 50 10.67 -17.42 8.81
C GLN A 50 9.15 -17.68 8.76
N LEU A 51 8.34 -16.61 8.84
CA LEU A 51 6.89 -16.73 8.98
C LEU A 51 6.19 -17.33 7.76
N GLY A 52 6.84 -17.31 6.59
CA GLY A 52 6.25 -17.87 5.39
C GLY A 52 7.17 -17.71 4.18
N TYR A 53 6.88 -18.39 3.09
CA TYR A 53 7.69 -18.28 1.86
C TYR A 53 7.48 -16.94 1.16
N ILE A 54 6.24 -16.44 1.16
CA ILE A 54 5.86 -15.18 0.53
C ILE A 54 5.67 -14.15 1.63
N VAL A 55 6.50 -13.10 1.60
CA VAL A 55 6.33 -11.88 2.39
C VAL A 55 6.44 -10.71 1.43
N HIS A 56 5.38 -9.92 1.35
CA HIS A 56 5.29 -8.81 0.42
C HIS A 56 4.75 -7.57 1.12
N SER A 57 5.40 -6.43 0.88
CA SER A 57 4.88 -5.12 1.26
C SER A 57 4.89 -4.17 0.07
N SER A 58 3.79 -3.45 -0.10
CA SER A 58 3.62 -2.52 -1.21
C SER A 58 2.60 -1.43 -0.91
N ILE A 59 2.58 -0.42 -1.77
CA ILE A 59 1.55 0.61 -1.75
C ILE A 59 0.33 0.06 -2.50
N LYS A 60 -0.80 -0.04 -1.82
CA LYS A 60 -2.08 -0.35 -2.44
C LYS A 60 -2.71 0.95 -2.94
N THR A 61 -3.06 0.98 -4.22
CA THR A 61 -3.89 2.05 -4.77
C THR A 61 -5.18 1.45 -5.32
N SER A 62 -6.32 2.01 -4.94
CA SER A 62 -7.62 1.75 -5.58
C SER A 62 -7.97 2.95 -6.46
N GLY A 63 -8.05 2.72 -7.78
CA GLY A 63 -8.01 3.80 -8.77
C GLY A 63 -6.66 4.52 -8.74
N ASP A 64 -6.66 5.86 -8.71
CA ASP A 64 -5.45 6.66 -8.48
C ASP A 64 -5.43 7.38 -7.12
N HIS A 65 -6.55 7.36 -6.40
CA HIS A 65 -6.81 8.32 -5.32
C HIS A 65 -6.76 7.69 -3.95
N ILE A 66 -7.35 6.51 -3.77
CA ILE A 66 -7.38 5.87 -2.45
C ILE A 66 -6.10 5.10 -2.24
N LYS A 67 -5.31 5.55 -1.28
CA LYS A 67 -4.00 5.01 -0.95
C LYS A 67 -4.05 4.17 0.31
N GLY A 68 -3.13 3.23 0.40
CA GLY A 68 -2.85 2.47 1.60
C GLY A 68 -1.55 1.69 1.49
N ILE A 69 -1.18 1.05 2.58
CA ILE A 69 -0.04 0.12 2.63
C ILE A 69 -0.59 -1.28 2.82
N LEU A 70 -0.05 -2.20 2.03
CA LEU A 70 -0.35 -3.62 2.07
C LEU A 70 0.83 -4.37 2.68
N ILE A 71 0.55 -5.30 3.59
CA ILE A 71 1.47 -6.37 3.99
C ILE A 71 0.75 -7.69 3.78
N LEU A 72 1.34 -8.58 2.98
CA LEU A 72 0.81 -9.88 2.63
C LEU A 72 1.82 -10.95 3.02
N ILE A 73 1.38 -11.94 3.79
CA ILE A 73 2.19 -13.11 4.17
C ILE A 73 1.41 -14.38 3.87
N GLN A 74 2.07 -15.34 3.22
CA GLN A 74 1.57 -16.71 3.07
C GLN A 74 2.45 -17.65 3.88
N SER A 75 1.85 -18.33 4.85
CA SER A 75 2.51 -19.22 5.79
C SER A 75 2.01 -20.65 5.64
N ASP A 76 2.94 -21.60 5.58
CA ASP A 76 2.68 -23.03 5.64
C ASP A 76 2.72 -23.58 7.07
N SER A 77 3.28 -22.82 8.01
CA SER A 77 3.67 -23.31 9.34
C SER A 77 2.92 -22.61 10.48
N PHE A 78 2.40 -21.40 10.24
CA PHE A 78 1.79 -20.57 11.26
C PHE A 78 0.34 -20.23 10.91
N ASN A 79 -0.50 -20.18 11.95
CA ASN A 79 -1.86 -19.70 11.80
C ASN A 79 -1.89 -18.17 11.49
N PRO A 80 -2.94 -17.67 10.82
CA PRO A 80 -3.08 -16.24 10.50
C PRO A 80 -2.97 -15.27 11.68
N TYR A 81 -3.49 -15.62 12.85
CA TYR A 81 -3.50 -14.72 14.02
C TYR A 81 -2.10 -14.49 14.57
N HIS A 82 -1.29 -15.53 14.63
CA HIS A 82 0.11 -15.41 15.01
C HIS A 82 0.86 -14.53 14.01
N VAL A 83 0.67 -14.77 12.71
CA VAL A 83 1.31 -13.97 11.65
C VAL A 83 0.90 -12.49 11.74
N GLU A 84 -0.38 -12.20 11.98
CA GLU A 84 -0.87 -10.84 12.22
C GLU A 84 -0.18 -10.18 13.42
N GLU A 85 -0.06 -10.88 14.55
CA GLU A 85 0.62 -10.38 15.75
C GLU A 85 2.09 -10.04 15.44
N ARG A 86 2.79 -10.90 14.69
CA ARG A 86 4.18 -10.64 14.28
C ARG A 86 4.30 -9.42 13.38
N ILE A 87 3.34 -9.20 12.46
CA ILE A 87 3.30 -7.98 11.64
C ILE A 87 3.08 -6.73 12.52
N GLU A 88 2.18 -6.78 13.50
CA GLU A 88 1.95 -5.67 14.44
C GLU A 88 3.20 -5.35 15.28
N LEU A 89 3.90 -6.37 15.77
CA LEU A 89 5.16 -6.22 16.50
C LEU A 89 6.27 -5.64 15.62
N PHE A 90 6.40 -6.11 14.38
CA PHE A 90 7.30 -5.52 13.39
C PHE A 90 7.01 -4.03 13.19
N LEU A 91 5.75 -3.66 12.96
CA LEU A 91 5.36 -2.27 12.76
C LEU A 91 5.63 -1.39 13.99
N ALA A 92 5.40 -1.91 15.20
CA ALA A 92 5.71 -1.20 16.44
C ALA A 92 7.23 -0.91 16.55
N ASN A 93 8.06 -1.92 16.27
CA ASN A 93 9.52 -1.80 16.31
C ASN A 93 10.08 -0.95 15.16
N PHE A 94 9.40 -0.93 14.00
CA PHE A 94 9.81 -0.16 12.84
C PHE A 94 9.88 1.35 13.13
N ARG A 95 9.01 1.86 14.02
CA ARG A 95 9.08 3.25 14.47
C ARG A 95 10.43 3.58 15.09
N GLN A 96 10.95 2.72 15.95
CA GLN A 96 12.24 2.92 16.61
C GLN A 96 13.39 2.89 15.58
N ARG A 97 13.32 1.97 14.60
CA ARG A 97 14.27 1.94 13.48
C ARG A 97 14.30 3.27 12.71
N LEU A 98 13.14 3.88 12.46
CA LEU A 98 13.06 5.21 11.82
C LEU A 98 13.70 6.30 12.69
N VAL A 99 13.59 6.24 14.01
CA VAL A 99 14.23 7.22 14.90
C VAL A 99 15.75 7.09 14.86
N GLU A 100 16.24 5.86 14.96
CA GLU A 100 17.67 5.53 15.04
C GLU A 100 18.41 5.65 13.70
N MET A 101 17.68 5.63 12.58
CA MET A 101 18.23 5.81 11.24
C MET A 101 19.05 7.10 11.13
N SER A 102 20.27 6.97 10.61
CA SER A 102 21.13 8.13 10.37
C SER A 102 20.56 8.99 9.24
N GLU A 103 20.86 10.30 9.25
CA GLU A 103 20.44 11.19 8.15
C GLU A 103 21.10 10.79 6.82
N ALA A 104 22.30 10.19 6.85
CA ALA A 104 22.99 9.71 5.65
C ALA A 104 22.28 8.51 5.01
N ASP A 105 21.86 7.54 5.83
CA ASP A 105 21.08 6.39 5.34
C ASP A 105 19.72 6.85 4.82
N PHE A 106 19.05 7.74 5.57
CA PHE A 106 17.78 8.33 5.15
C PHE A 106 17.89 9.02 3.78
N GLN A 107 18.94 9.81 3.57
CA GLN A 107 19.18 10.47 2.29
C GLN A 107 19.38 9.48 1.15
N THR A 108 20.03 8.34 1.40
CA THR A 108 20.20 7.27 0.40
C THR A 108 18.85 6.70 -0.04
N PHE A 109 17.90 6.51 0.89
CA PHE A 109 16.54 6.10 0.54
C PHE A 109 15.79 7.18 -0.24
N VAL A 110 15.92 8.45 0.15
CA VAL A 110 15.34 9.59 -0.57
C VAL A 110 15.84 9.61 -2.02
N ASP A 111 17.15 9.53 -2.22
CA ASP A 111 17.77 9.57 -3.55
C ASP A 111 17.33 8.39 -4.41
N THR A 112 17.21 7.20 -3.81
CA THR A 112 16.73 5.99 -4.50
C THR A 112 15.29 6.16 -4.99
N VAL A 113 14.39 6.66 -4.13
CA VAL A 113 12.99 6.90 -4.49
C VAL A 113 12.88 7.98 -5.56
N VAL A 114 13.63 9.08 -5.44
CA VAL A 114 13.69 10.14 -6.45
C VAL A 114 14.16 9.57 -7.79
N ALA A 115 15.25 8.81 -7.81
CA ALA A 115 15.78 8.20 -9.02
C ALA A 115 14.75 7.28 -9.70
N SER A 116 14.01 6.49 -8.92
CA SER A 116 12.96 5.59 -9.45
C SER A 116 11.83 6.34 -10.15
N PHE A 117 11.47 7.54 -9.69
CA PHE A 117 10.43 8.36 -10.31
C PHE A 117 10.90 9.11 -11.55
N LEU A 118 12.20 9.42 -11.62
CA LEU A 118 12.85 10.14 -12.71
C LEU A 118 13.48 9.22 -13.75
N GLU A 119 13.43 7.89 -13.54
CA GLU A 119 13.92 6.90 -14.49
C GLU A 119 13.21 7.09 -15.85
N LYS A 120 14.01 7.12 -16.92
CA LYS A 120 13.46 7.19 -18.28
C LYS A 120 12.82 5.85 -18.63
N ASN A 121 11.66 5.91 -19.28
CA ASN A 121 11.01 4.72 -19.81
C ASN A 121 11.97 3.98 -20.75
N LYS A 122 12.10 2.66 -20.58
CA LYS A 122 13.04 1.82 -21.32
C LYS A 122 12.54 1.49 -22.72
N ASN A 123 11.23 1.58 -22.92
CA ASN A 123 10.55 1.25 -24.17
C ASN A 123 9.22 1.99 -24.30
N LEU A 124 8.64 1.97 -25.51
CA LEU A 124 7.36 2.61 -25.82
C LEU A 124 6.19 2.03 -25.01
N GLY A 125 6.25 0.76 -24.61
CA GLY A 125 5.20 0.12 -23.82
C GLY A 125 5.11 0.69 -22.42
N GLU A 126 6.26 0.91 -21.76
CA GLU A 126 6.35 1.60 -20.47
C GLU A 126 5.84 3.04 -20.56
N GLU A 127 6.25 3.78 -21.60
CA GLU A 127 5.79 5.16 -21.82
C GLU A 127 4.27 5.21 -22.04
N SER A 128 3.76 4.37 -22.92
CA SER A 128 2.32 4.30 -23.23
C SER A 128 1.52 3.94 -21.99
N SER A 129 1.99 2.98 -21.19
CA SER A 129 1.34 2.59 -19.93
C SER A 129 1.32 3.74 -18.92
N ARG A 130 2.42 4.50 -18.84
CA ARG A 130 2.55 5.65 -17.94
C ARG A 130 1.55 6.76 -18.28
N TYR A 131 1.39 7.08 -19.57
CA TYR A 131 0.38 8.06 -20.02
C TYR A 131 -1.04 7.51 -19.89
N TRP A 132 -1.26 6.24 -20.24
CA TRP A 132 -2.57 5.62 -20.12
C TRP A 132 -3.06 5.57 -18.68
N HIS A 133 -2.18 5.39 -17.71
CA HIS A 133 -2.53 5.43 -16.29
C HIS A 133 -3.18 6.77 -15.88
N VAL A 134 -2.64 7.90 -16.30
CA VAL A 134 -3.21 9.22 -15.94
C VAL A 134 -4.46 9.58 -16.76
N ILE A 135 -4.59 9.04 -17.97
CA ILE A 135 -5.78 9.18 -18.81
C ILE A 135 -6.94 8.34 -18.23
N GLY A 136 -6.70 7.04 -18.01
CA GLY A 136 -7.70 6.10 -17.52
C GLY A 136 -8.19 6.41 -16.10
N ASN A 137 -7.36 7.08 -15.30
CA ASN A 137 -7.76 7.58 -13.98
C ASN A 137 -8.26 9.04 -13.98
N HIS A 138 -8.40 9.67 -15.15
CA HIS A 138 -8.89 11.04 -15.32
C HIS A 138 -8.13 12.12 -14.52
N THR A 139 -6.86 11.87 -14.17
CA THR A 139 -6.04 12.85 -13.45
C THR A 139 -5.35 13.81 -14.40
N PHE A 140 -4.96 13.33 -15.58
CA PHE A 140 -4.30 14.08 -16.65
C PHE A 140 -3.03 14.84 -16.21
N ASP A 141 -2.45 14.47 -15.07
CA ASP A 141 -1.18 15.03 -14.59
C ASP A 141 -0.01 14.21 -15.13
N PHE A 142 0.37 14.48 -16.38
CA PHE A 142 1.52 13.85 -17.02
C PHE A 142 2.86 14.16 -16.34
N SER A 143 2.91 15.24 -15.54
CA SER A 143 4.08 15.66 -14.76
C SER A 143 4.12 15.08 -13.34
N ARG A 144 3.14 14.25 -12.95
CA ARG A 144 2.95 13.78 -11.57
C ARG A 144 4.21 13.20 -10.93
N TYR A 145 4.99 12.42 -11.69
CA TYR A 145 6.16 11.73 -11.15
C TYR A 145 7.31 12.71 -10.88
N GLN A 146 7.45 13.74 -11.71
CA GLN A 146 8.37 14.84 -11.45
C GLN A 146 7.94 15.57 -10.16
N LYS A 147 6.65 15.92 -10.04
CA LYS A 147 6.12 16.57 -8.84
C LYS A 147 6.33 15.74 -7.57
N ILE A 148 6.07 14.43 -7.64
CA ILE A 148 6.30 13.51 -6.52
C ILE A 148 7.79 13.49 -6.16
N ALA A 149 8.69 13.35 -7.14
CA ALA A 149 10.13 13.34 -6.93
C ALA A 149 10.64 14.66 -6.30
N ASP A 150 10.16 15.81 -6.79
CA ASP A 150 10.51 17.14 -6.27
C ASP A 150 10.07 17.31 -4.81
N HIS A 151 8.93 16.73 -4.44
CA HIS A 151 8.47 16.68 -3.06
C HIS A 151 9.31 15.71 -2.23
N VAL A 152 9.51 14.46 -2.68
CA VAL A 152 10.31 13.44 -1.96
C VAL A 152 11.71 13.97 -1.64
N LYS A 153 12.36 14.67 -2.58
CA LYS A 153 13.68 15.28 -2.38
C LYS A 153 13.76 16.25 -1.20
N LYS A 154 12.64 16.85 -0.80
CA LYS A 154 12.55 17.82 0.31
C LYS A 154 12.07 17.18 1.61
N HIS A 155 11.78 15.87 1.61
CA HIS A 155 11.28 15.21 2.81
C HIS A 155 12.35 15.10 3.89
N THR A 156 11.89 15.17 5.12
CA THR A 156 12.69 15.00 6.33
C THR A 156 12.28 13.72 7.05
N LYS A 157 13.19 13.18 7.86
CA LYS A 157 12.89 12.05 8.75
C LYS A 157 11.71 12.33 9.67
N LEU A 158 11.56 13.58 10.12
CA LEU A 158 10.44 14.02 10.95
C LEU A 158 9.09 13.91 10.23
N GLN A 159 9.01 14.21 8.94
CA GLN A 159 7.77 14.03 8.16
C GLN A 159 7.39 12.54 8.06
N VAL A 160 8.37 11.65 7.86
CA VAL A 160 8.12 10.20 7.83
C VAL A 160 7.67 9.67 9.20
N LEU A 161 8.27 10.14 10.30
CA LEU A 161 7.84 9.80 11.66
C LEU A 161 6.42 10.28 11.93
N ARG A 162 6.08 11.52 11.57
CA ARG A 162 4.71 12.04 11.69
C ARG A 162 3.72 11.23 10.87
N PHE A 163 4.10 10.82 9.66
CA PHE A 163 3.27 9.98 8.82
C PHE A 163 3.01 8.61 9.47
N TYR A 164 4.04 7.97 10.02
CA TYR A 164 3.88 6.75 10.81
C TYR A 164 2.92 6.95 11.99
N ASP A 165 3.13 8.02 12.77
CA ASP A 165 2.33 8.33 13.97
C ASP A 165 0.88 8.71 13.63
N THR A 166 0.60 9.10 12.38
CA THR A 166 -0.73 9.48 11.90
C THR A 166 -1.52 8.29 11.35
N TYR A 167 -0.87 7.38 10.61
CA TYR A 167 -1.57 6.33 9.84
C TYR A 167 -1.25 4.89 10.24
N ILE A 168 -0.09 4.61 10.84
CA ILE A 168 0.43 3.24 10.98
C ILE A 168 0.47 2.78 12.44
N GLY A 169 1.00 3.62 13.33
CA GLY A 169 1.20 3.27 14.73
C GLY A 169 -0.08 2.79 15.42
N GLN A 170 0.04 1.94 16.44
CA GLN A 170 -1.13 1.29 17.05
C GLN A 170 -2.18 2.25 17.62
N LYS A 171 -1.75 3.43 18.07
CA LYS A 171 -2.59 4.50 18.61
C LYS A 171 -2.77 5.66 17.64
N ALA A 172 -2.42 5.46 16.36
CA ALA A 172 -2.47 6.52 15.37
C ALA A 172 -3.92 6.95 15.12
N PRO A 173 -4.20 8.27 15.06
CA PRO A 173 -5.57 8.78 15.02
C PRO A 173 -6.29 8.45 13.71
N CYS A 174 -5.56 8.26 12.61
CA CYS A 174 -6.11 7.92 11.30
C CYS A 174 -5.79 6.46 10.90
N ARG A 175 -5.66 5.56 11.89
CA ARG A 175 -5.36 4.15 11.65
C ARG A 175 -6.60 3.40 11.17
N ASN A 176 -6.74 3.22 9.85
CA ASN A 176 -7.80 2.38 9.26
C ASN A 176 -7.19 1.05 8.80
N LYS A 177 -7.30 0.02 9.63
CA LYS A 177 -6.76 -1.32 9.36
C LYS A 177 -7.87 -2.27 8.92
N LEU A 178 -7.69 -2.92 7.77
CA LEU A 178 -8.44 -4.09 7.36
C LEU A 178 -7.49 -5.30 7.39
N CYS A 179 -7.91 -6.39 8.02
CA CYS A 179 -7.18 -7.66 8.02
C CYS A 179 -8.04 -8.74 7.38
N VAL A 180 -7.46 -9.52 6.46
CA VAL A 180 -8.10 -10.68 5.84
C VAL A 180 -7.29 -11.91 6.18
N HIS A 181 -7.93 -12.87 6.86
CA HIS A 181 -7.37 -14.17 7.18
C HIS A 181 -7.95 -15.23 6.27
N VAL A 182 -7.09 -15.91 5.52
CA VAL A 182 -7.41 -17.16 4.85
C VAL A 182 -6.77 -18.28 5.67
N VAL A 183 -7.60 -19.07 6.35
CA VAL A 183 -7.14 -20.14 7.23
C VAL A 183 -7.09 -21.44 6.44
N ALA A 184 -5.96 -22.16 6.49
CA ALA A 184 -5.86 -23.50 5.93
C ALA A 184 -6.42 -24.53 6.91
N LYS A 185 -6.88 -25.68 6.39
CA LYS A 185 -7.48 -26.76 7.17
C LYS A 185 -6.62 -27.20 8.38
N GLN A 186 -5.31 -27.28 8.20
CA GLN A 186 -4.36 -27.65 9.26
C GLN A 186 -4.22 -26.62 10.39
N HIS A 187 -4.69 -25.38 10.20
CA HIS A 187 -4.62 -24.30 11.20
C HIS A 187 -6.00 -23.96 11.79
N GLU A 188 -7.04 -24.72 11.45
CA GLU A 188 -8.43 -24.43 11.84
C GLU A 188 -8.63 -24.43 13.36
N GLU A 189 -8.05 -25.41 14.07
CA GLU A 189 -8.14 -25.54 15.54
C GLU A 189 -7.52 -24.36 16.30
N ALA A 190 -6.61 -23.62 15.66
CA ALA A 190 -5.96 -22.44 16.25
C ALA A 190 -6.74 -21.13 15.99
N THR A 191 -7.90 -21.21 15.34
CA THR A 191 -8.79 -20.07 15.13
C THR A 191 -9.50 -19.75 16.45
N PRO A 192 -9.39 -18.53 16.99
CA PRO A 192 -10.16 -18.11 18.16
C PRO A 192 -11.65 -18.35 17.92
N THR A 193 -12.27 -19.15 18.80
CA THR A 193 -13.69 -19.50 18.75
C THR A 193 -14.58 -18.46 19.43
N GLU A 194 -13.99 -17.62 20.28
CA GLU A 194 -14.65 -16.49 20.94
C GLU A 194 -14.04 -15.16 20.48
N GLU A 195 -14.80 -14.09 20.64
CA GLU A 195 -14.30 -12.71 20.65
C GLU A 195 -13.24 -12.59 21.75
N THR A 196 -12.02 -13.02 21.43
CA THR A 196 -10.83 -12.65 22.20
C THR A 196 -10.85 -11.13 22.32
N GLU A 197 -10.40 -10.60 23.46
CA GLU A 197 -10.41 -9.18 23.90
C GLU A 197 -9.75 -8.17 22.93
N THR A 198 -9.52 -8.55 21.68
CA THR A 198 -9.22 -7.72 20.55
C THR A 198 -10.38 -6.75 20.26
N LYS A 199 -10.06 -5.46 20.10
CA LYS A 199 -10.99 -4.41 19.63
C LYS A 199 -11.38 -4.57 18.15
N ALA A 200 -11.16 -5.75 17.55
CA ALA A 200 -11.39 -5.99 16.14
C ALA A 200 -12.88 -6.29 15.90
N ILE A 201 -13.44 -5.72 14.84
CA ILE A 201 -14.82 -6.00 14.42
C ILE A 201 -14.75 -7.11 13.37
N ARG A 202 -15.31 -8.27 13.69
CA ARG A 202 -15.44 -9.38 12.73
C ARG A 202 -16.46 -9.00 11.64
N ILE A 203 -16.12 -9.28 10.38
CA ILE A 203 -16.98 -9.03 9.22
C ILE A 203 -17.57 -10.38 8.77
N ASP A 204 -18.84 -10.63 9.08
CA ASP A 204 -19.52 -11.86 8.68
C ASP A 204 -20.10 -11.78 7.27
N ASP A 205 -20.64 -10.62 6.86
CA ASP A 205 -21.11 -10.36 5.51
C ASP A 205 -20.36 -9.16 4.89
N PRO A 206 -19.49 -9.38 3.88
CA PRO A 206 -18.75 -8.30 3.22
C PRO A 206 -19.67 -7.33 2.46
N VAL A 207 -20.86 -7.76 2.03
CA VAL A 207 -21.84 -6.91 1.34
C VAL A 207 -22.48 -5.95 2.34
N GLU A 208 -22.94 -6.44 3.49
CA GLU A 208 -23.48 -5.56 4.54
C GLU A 208 -22.42 -4.61 5.08
N PHE A 209 -21.20 -5.11 5.34
CA PHE A 209 -20.09 -4.27 5.76
C PHE A 209 -19.86 -3.11 4.78
N ARG A 210 -19.78 -3.40 3.47
CA ARG A 210 -19.63 -2.36 2.44
C ARG A 210 -20.78 -1.37 2.44
N ARG A 211 -22.03 -1.81 2.69
CA ARG A 211 -23.21 -0.93 2.73
C ARG A 211 -23.24 -0.04 3.97
N SER A 212 -22.67 -0.50 5.08
CA SER A 212 -22.63 0.24 6.36
C SER A 212 -21.54 1.32 6.40
N MET A 213 -20.55 1.24 5.52
CA MET A 213 -19.39 2.13 5.52
C MET A 213 -19.58 3.34 4.59
N PRO A 214 -19.08 4.53 4.98
CA PRO A 214 -19.05 5.68 4.09
C PRO A 214 -18.13 5.41 2.89
N LEU A 215 -18.48 5.99 1.74
CA LEU A 215 -17.64 5.94 0.55
C LEU A 215 -16.77 7.20 0.47
N PHE A 216 -15.53 7.03 0.02
CA PHE A 216 -14.70 8.19 -0.32
C PHE A 216 -15.33 8.99 -1.45
N SER A 217 -15.17 10.31 -1.37
CA SER A 217 -15.57 11.22 -2.44
C SER A 217 -14.83 10.90 -3.73
N MET A 218 -15.53 11.03 -4.86
CA MET A 218 -14.87 11.02 -6.15
C MET A 218 -13.86 12.18 -6.23
N PRO A 219 -12.77 12.00 -6.98
CA PRO A 219 -11.78 13.06 -7.20
C PRO A 219 -12.44 14.24 -7.90
N ALA A 220 -11.92 15.44 -7.66
CA ALA A 220 -12.31 16.60 -8.46
C ALA A 220 -12.02 16.31 -9.95
N LYS A 221 -12.98 16.64 -10.83
CA LYS A 221 -12.75 16.54 -12.28
C LYS A 221 -11.66 17.51 -12.68
N THR A 222 -10.55 16.99 -13.19
CA THR A 222 -9.54 17.84 -13.83
C THR A 222 -10.12 18.39 -15.14
N VAL A 223 -10.16 19.71 -15.27
CA VAL A 223 -10.46 20.36 -16.55
C VAL A 223 -9.17 20.35 -17.37
N VAL A 224 -9.21 19.70 -18.52
CA VAL A 224 -8.12 19.74 -19.48
C VAL A 224 -8.57 20.60 -20.64
N ASP A 225 -7.82 21.66 -20.91
CA ASP A 225 -7.97 22.42 -22.15
C ASP A 225 -7.49 21.55 -23.31
N VAL A 226 -8.43 20.83 -23.92
CA VAL A 226 -8.16 20.09 -25.15
C VAL A 226 -8.03 21.13 -26.26
N VAL A 227 -6.79 21.43 -26.65
CA VAL A 227 -6.52 22.24 -27.83
C VAL A 227 -6.99 21.45 -29.05
N ASP A 228 -7.93 22.02 -29.81
CA ASP A 228 -8.31 21.48 -31.11
C ASP A 228 -7.09 21.57 -32.03
N LEU A 229 -6.52 20.41 -32.38
CA LEU A 229 -5.34 20.33 -33.23
C LEU A 229 -5.66 20.58 -34.71
N GLY A 230 -6.93 20.83 -35.07
CA GLY A 230 -7.34 21.14 -36.44
C GLY A 230 -7.09 19.99 -37.43
N ILE A 231 -7.00 18.76 -36.94
CA ILE A 231 -6.78 17.58 -37.77
C ILE A 231 -8.11 17.22 -38.43
N ASP A 232 -8.26 17.59 -39.70
CA ASP A 232 -9.41 17.26 -40.54
C ASP A 232 -9.49 15.72 -40.70
N THR A 233 -10.43 15.07 -40.01
CA THR A 233 -10.60 13.61 -39.97
C THR A 233 -11.12 13.00 -41.28
N LYS A 234 -10.90 13.66 -42.42
CA LYS A 234 -11.36 13.18 -43.75
C LYS A 234 -10.49 12.10 -44.38
N ILE A 235 -9.41 11.67 -43.75
CA ILE A 235 -8.52 10.64 -44.30
C ILE A 235 -8.74 9.31 -43.58
N ALA A 236 -9.85 8.63 -43.90
CA ALA A 236 -10.00 7.17 -43.77
C ALA A 236 -11.35 6.71 -44.40
N LYS A 237 -11.54 7.02 -45.69
CA LYS A 237 -12.45 6.26 -46.55
C LYS A 237 -11.73 6.02 -47.88
N SER A 238 -10.93 4.95 -47.92
CA SER A 238 -10.51 4.27 -49.15
C SER A 238 -10.38 2.79 -48.84
#